data_AF-A0A1F8RNV5-F1
#
_entry.id   AF-A0A1F8RNV5-F1
#
_cell.length_a   1.000
_cell.length_b   1.000
_cell.length_c   1.000
_cell.angle_alpha   90.00
_cell.angle_beta   90.00
_cell.angle_gamma   90.00
#
_symmetry.space_group_name_H-M   'P 1'
#
loop_
_entity.id
_entity.type
_entity.pdbx_description
1 polymer ?
#
loop_
_entity_poly.entity_id
_entity_poly.type
_entity_poly.pdbx_seq_one_letter_code
_entity_poly.pdbx_strand_id
1 'polypeptide(L)'
;MGGEIHNGNPGRGLSDVILAISFTPWMAPATRGAQVLLPGNNTSYRRDVLLHFGEELPRLLLSEPLLQWRLAAQGQRLLLEPRMRFSHTNETRLTTICRGFYLWNRCFGAARADLLRWSWGHRAARLLAAPLVPWVRAARLVVFGVRRRRDLLGRYVRALPAVIVAESYAITGQIVGMLMGPGAAPVQFVDYEVGSYRTPGDLA
;
A
#
# COMPACT_ATOMS: atom_id res chain seq x y z
N MET A 1 5.42 11.96 -11.15
CA MET A 1 6.03 12.65 -10.00
C MET A 1 5.15 12.38 -8.78
N GLY A 2 5.75 11.98 -7.66
CA GLY A 2 5.02 11.75 -6.41
C GLY A 2 5.49 12.71 -5.33
N GLY A 3 4.72 12.82 -4.25
CA GLY A 3 5.01 13.71 -3.14
C GLY A 3 5.36 13.01 -1.83
N GLU A 4 5.83 13.79 -0.88
CA GLU A 4 5.96 13.38 0.52
C GLU A 4 4.58 13.22 1.16
N ILE A 5 4.41 12.20 2.00
CA ILE A 5 3.16 11.88 2.67
C ILE A 5 3.25 12.23 4.15
N HIS A 6 2.28 12.98 4.62
CA HIS A 6 2.07 13.36 6.01
C HIS A 6 0.82 12.68 6.56
N ASN A 7 0.80 12.45 7.87
CA ASN A 7 -0.40 11.97 8.52
C ASN A 7 -1.44 13.10 8.60
N GLY A 8 -2.62 12.89 8.02
CA GLY A 8 -3.73 13.84 8.11
C GLY A 8 -4.53 13.76 9.41
N ASN A 9 -4.34 12.69 10.19
CA ASN A 9 -5.01 12.49 11.48
C ASN A 9 -4.08 11.82 12.52
N PRO A 10 -2.94 12.46 12.86
CA PRO A 10 -1.95 11.90 13.78
C PRO A 10 -2.51 11.72 15.19
N GLY A 11 -1.99 10.73 15.92
CA GLY A 11 -2.41 10.43 17.29
C GLY A 11 -3.76 9.75 17.44
N ARG A 12 -4.57 9.65 16.36
CA ARG A 12 -5.88 8.97 16.39
C ARG A 12 -5.74 7.48 16.13
N GLY A 13 -6.02 6.66 17.15
CA GLY A 13 -6.03 5.21 17.04
C GLY A 13 -4.74 4.65 16.41
N LEU A 14 -4.90 3.86 15.35
CA LEU A 14 -3.78 3.25 14.61
C LEU A 14 -3.24 4.13 13.46
N SER A 15 -3.72 5.36 13.27
CA SER A 15 -3.39 6.17 12.09
C SER A 15 -1.88 6.33 11.83
N ASP A 16 -1.08 6.67 12.86
CA ASP A 16 0.39 6.83 12.69
C ASP A 16 1.09 5.53 12.32
N VAL A 17 0.53 4.40 12.75
CA VAL A 17 1.06 3.06 12.47
C VAL A 17 0.73 2.69 11.03
N ILE A 18 -0.48 3.00 10.57
CA ILE A 18 -0.93 2.76 9.20
C ILE A 18 -0.14 3.58 8.20
N LEU A 19 0.09 4.87 8.51
CA LEU A 19 0.98 5.68 7.70
C LEU A 19 2.37 5.04 7.61
N ALA A 20 2.92 4.57 8.72
CA ALA A 20 4.24 3.98 8.74
C ALA A 20 4.33 2.70 7.91
N ILE A 21 3.42 1.74 8.08
CA ILE A 21 3.50 0.48 7.33
C ILE A 21 3.19 0.65 5.83
N SER A 22 2.36 1.63 5.47
CA SER A 22 1.93 1.85 4.08
C SER A 22 2.84 2.81 3.31
N PHE A 23 3.42 3.82 3.97
CA PHE A 23 4.07 4.95 3.30
C PHE A 23 5.52 5.23 3.73
N THR A 24 6.16 4.36 4.53
CA THR A 24 7.55 4.56 5.03
C THR A 24 8.53 5.22 4.03
N PRO A 25 8.65 4.78 2.75
CA PRO A 25 9.63 5.36 1.81
C PRO A 25 9.36 6.82 1.43
N TRP A 26 8.13 7.29 1.63
CA TRP A 26 7.64 8.60 1.20
C TRP A 26 7.22 9.48 2.38
N MET A 27 7.42 9.02 3.63
CA MET A 27 7.15 9.81 4.83
C MET A 27 8.17 10.93 5.01
N ALA A 28 7.73 12.02 5.65
CA ALA A 28 8.60 13.11 6.03
C ALA A 28 9.67 12.72 7.07
N PRO A 29 10.93 13.20 6.95
CA PRO A 29 11.47 13.91 5.79
C PRO A 29 11.88 12.93 4.66
N ALA A 30 11.26 13.09 3.50
CA ALA A 30 11.56 12.35 2.28
C ALA A 30 12.75 12.97 1.55
N THR A 31 13.54 12.13 0.90
CA THR A 31 14.67 12.60 0.08
C THR A 31 14.25 12.68 -1.38
N ARG A 32 14.50 13.84 -2.01
CA ARG A 32 14.25 14.03 -3.44
C ARG A 32 15.08 13.03 -4.24
N GLY A 33 14.47 12.37 -5.22
CA GLY A 33 15.21 11.47 -6.09
C GLY A 33 14.35 10.51 -6.88
N ALA A 34 15.00 9.79 -7.78
CA ALA A 34 14.39 8.66 -8.46
C ALA A 34 14.09 7.56 -7.44
N GLN A 35 12.87 7.02 -7.51
CA GLN A 35 12.39 5.94 -6.66
C GLN A 35 11.95 4.75 -7.52
N VAL A 36 11.92 3.57 -6.92
CA VAL A 36 11.37 2.36 -7.57
C VAL A 36 9.84 2.38 -7.57
N LEU A 37 9.25 3.11 -6.60
CA LEU A 37 7.83 3.26 -6.43
C LEU A 37 7.54 4.63 -5.80
N LEU A 38 6.39 5.22 -6.14
CA LEU A 38 5.82 6.45 -5.65
C LEU A 38 4.49 6.16 -4.94
N PRO A 39 4.03 7.05 -4.04
CA PRO A 39 2.83 6.80 -3.26
C PRO A 39 1.59 6.82 -4.16
N GLY A 40 1.13 5.63 -4.58
CA GLY A 40 -0.07 5.31 -5.39
C GLY A 40 -0.84 6.50 -5.99
N ASN A 41 -2.08 6.68 -5.53
CA ASN A 41 -3.01 7.76 -5.87
C ASN A 41 -2.47 9.19 -5.63
N ASN A 42 -1.34 9.35 -4.94
CA ASN A 42 -0.66 10.62 -4.70
C ASN A 42 0.49 10.85 -5.70
N THR A 43 0.31 10.38 -6.94
CA THR A 43 1.30 10.44 -8.02
C THR A 43 0.68 11.02 -9.29
N SER A 44 1.37 11.98 -9.91
CA SER A 44 1.03 12.51 -11.23
C SER A 44 1.81 11.79 -12.33
N TYR A 45 1.15 11.52 -13.46
CA TYR A 45 1.76 10.88 -14.63
C TYR A 45 1.58 11.77 -15.86
N ARG A 46 2.53 11.67 -16.80
CA ARG A 46 2.39 12.29 -18.12
C ARG A 46 1.33 11.53 -18.92
N ARG A 47 0.34 12.26 -19.45
CA ARG A 47 -0.79 11.65 -20.18
C ARG A 47 -0.32 10.85 -21.40
N ASP A 48 0.59 11.40 -22.21
CA ASP A 48 1.11 10.75 -23.40
C ASP A 48 1.81 9.43 -23.08
N VAL A 49 2.54 9.37 -21.95
CA VAL A 49 3.17 8.14 -21.47
C VAL A 49 2.14 7.09 -21.06
N LEU A 50 1.07 7.50 -20.36
CA LEU A 50 0.00 6.56 -19.97
C LEU A 50 -0.76 6.03 -21.18
N LEU A 51 -1.10 6.90 -22.14
CA LEU A 51 -1.86 6.51 -23.32
C LEU A 51 -1.11 5.50 -24.21
N HIS A 52 0.22 5.42 -24.10
CA HIS A 52 1.00 4.40 -24.80
C HIS A 52 0.66 2.95 -24.38
N PHE A 53 0.04 2.74 -23.21
CA PHE A 53 -0.42 1.41 -22.80
C PHE A 53 -1.69 0.94 -23.52
N GLY A 54 -2.38 1.81 -24.28
CA GLY A 54 -3.56 1.45 -25.05
C GLY A 54 -4.63 0.72 -24.21
N GLU A 55 -5.05 -0.45 -24.68
CA GLU A 55 -6.08 -1.27 -24.04
C GLU A 55 -5.66 -1.86 -22.68
N GLU A 56 -4.36 -1.93 -22.38
CA GLU A 56 -3.88 -2.40 -21.06
C GLU A 56 -4.04 -1.33 -19.97
N LEU A 57 -4.16 -0.05 -20.34
CA LEU A 57 -4.15 1.06 -19.39
C LEU A 57 -5.20 0.94 -18.29
N PRO A 58 -6.50 0.65 -18.58
CA PRO A 58 -7.51 0.54 -17.53
C PRO A 58 -7.15 -0.51 -16.48
N ARG A 59 -6.60 -1.64 -16.92
CA ARG A 59 -6.20 -2.73 -16.04
C ARG A 59 -4.98 -2.36 -15.19
N LEU A 60 -4.01 -1.65 -15.76
CA LEU A 60 -2.84 -1.18 -15.01
C LEU A 60 -3.21 -0.11 -13.97
N LEU A 61 -4.21 0.74 -14.26
CA LEU A 61 -4.72 1.74 -13.33
C LEU A 61 -5.43 1.16 -12.11
N LEU A 62 -5.88 -0.10 -12.16
CA LEU A 62 -6.42 -0.80 -10.98
C LEU A 62 -5.34 -1.17 -9.95
N SER A 63 -4.06 -1.03 -10.30
CA SER A 63 -2.96 -1.30 -9.38
C SER A 63 -1.74 -0.44 -9.73
N GLU A 64 -1.61 0.71 -9.09
CA GLU A 64 -0.51 1.65 -9.34
C GLU A 64 0.88 1.03 -9.15
N PRO A 65 1.12 0.11 -8.18
CA PRO A 65 2.40 -0.60 -8.14
C PRO A 65 2.74 -1.33 -9.43
N LEU A 66 1.74 -1.96 -10.08
CA LEU A 66 1.94 -2.65 -11.36
C LEU A 66 2.18 -1.67 -12.49
N LEU A 67 1.40 -0.58 -12.58
CA LEU A 67 1.62 0.49 -13.55
C LEU A 67 3.03 1.06 -13.42
N GLN A 68 3.46 1.39 -12.21
CA GLN A 68 4.78 1.96 -11.94
C GLN A 68 5.92 0.99 -12.26
N TRP A 69 5.76 -0.31 -11.98
CA TRP A 69 6.73 -1.31 -12.42
C TRP A 69 6.81 -1.41 -13.96
N ARG A 70 5.68 -1.30 -14.67
CA ARG A 70 5.67 -1.29 -16.15
C ARG A 70 6.34 -0.04 -16.71
N LEU A 71 6.07 1.13 -16.13
CA LEU A 71 6.75 2.38 -16.47
C LEU A 71 8.27 2.26 -16.25
N ALA A 72 8.70 1.74 -15.11
CA ALA A 72 10.12 1.53 -14.81
C ALA A 72 10.78 0.54 -15.79
N ALA A 73 10.08 -0.54 -16.15
CA ALA A 73 10.55 -1.50 -17.16
C ALA A 73 10.69 -0.89 -18.57
N GLN A 74 9.96 0.19 -18.87
CA GLN A 74 10.10 0.99 -20.10
C GLN A 74 11.12 2.14 -19.97
N GLY A 75 11.93 2.14 -18.91
CA GLY A 75 12.97 3.15 -18.68
C GLY A 75 12.45 4.50 -18.16
N GLN A 76 11.16 4.60 -17.81
CA GLN A 76 10.61 5.81 -17.21
C GLN A 76 11.14 5.98 -15.78
N ARG A 77 11.46 7.23 -15.42
CA ARG A 77 11.95 7.57 -14.08
C ARG A 77 10.82 8.08 -13.20
N LEU A 78 10.65 7.47 -12.04
CA LEU A 78 9.68 7.88 -11.04
C LEU A 78 10.34 8.85 -10.05
N LEU A 79 10.04 10.13 -10.15
CA LEU A 79 10.63 11.17 -9.29
C LEU A 79 9.76 11.44 -8.06
N LEU A 80 10.36 11.35 -6.87
CA LEU A 80 9.80 11.86 -5.61
C LEU A 80 10.26 13.31 -5.41
N GLU A 81 9.31 14.22 -5.22
CA GLU A 81 9.53 15.64 -4.97
C GLU A 81 8.99 16.03 -3.59
N PRO A 82 9.84 16.16 -2.54
CA PRO A 82 9.39 16.43 -1.16
C PRO A 82 8.69 17.78 -0.97
N ARG A 83 8.81 18.70 -1.95
CA ARG A 83 8.03 19.95 -1.95
C ARG A 83 6.56 19.73 -2.28
N MET A 84 6.23 18.65 -2.99
CA MET A 84 4.85 18.19 -3.17
C MET A 84 4.46 17.40 -1.92
N ARG A 85 3.49 17.92 -1.15
CA ARG A 85 3.10 17.34 0.13
C ARG A 85 1.64 16.94 0.11
N PHE A 86 1.36 15.72 0.55
CA PHE A 86 0.01 15.21 0.71
C PHE A 86 -0.29 14.95 2.19
N SER A 87 -1.43 15.42 2.64
CA SER A 87 -2.01 15.02 3.92
C SER A 87 -2.90 13.81 3.68
N HIS A 88 -2.47 12.63 4.15
CA HIS A 88 -3.22 11.39 3.98
C HIS A 88 -3.95 11.04 5.28
N THR A 89 -5.28 11.09 5.25
CA THR A 89 -6.10 10.62 6.37
C THR A 89 -6.11 9.10 6.38
N ASN A 90 -5.63 8.49 7.45
CA ASN A 90 -5.55 7.03 7.59
C ASN A 90 -6.73 6.48 8.41
N GLU A 91 -6.98 5.19 8.27
CA GLU A 91 -7.87 4.46 9.14
C GLU A 91 -7.35 4.43 10.58
N THR A 92 -8.28 4.51 11.55
CA THR A 92 -7.96 4.54 12.97
C THR A 92 -8.28 3.22 13.69
N ARG A 93 -9.16 2.39 13.11
CA ARG A 93 -9.71 1.17 13.73
C ARG A 93 -9.22 -0.08 13.02
N LEU A 94 -8.77 -1.08 13.80
CA LEU A 94 -8.20 -2.32 13.28
C LEU A 94 -9.14 -3.07 12.33
N THR A 95 -10.45 -3.08 12.62
CA THR A 95 -11.44 -3.76 11.78
C THR A 95 -11.53 -3.16 10.38
N THR A 96 -11.57 -1.84 10.28
CA THR A 96 -11.57 -1.09 9.01
C THR A 96 -10.27 -1.35 8.24
N ILE A 97 -9.13 -1.28 8.94
CA ILE A 97 -7.80 -1.58 8.38
C ILE A 97 -7.76 -2.99 7.79
N CYS A 98 -8.14 -4.01 8.56
CA CYS A 98 -8.11 -5.41 8.11
C CYS A 98 -8.98 -5.62 6.87
N ARG A 99 -10.17 -5.00 6.82
CA ARG A 99 -11.05 -5.05 5.65
C ARG A 99 -10.39 -4.42 4.42
N GLY A 100 -9.88 -3.19 4.55
CA GLY A 100 -9.20 -2.50 3.45
C GLY A 100 -7.97 -3.28 2.95
N PHE A 101 -7.14 -3.77 3.88
CA PHE A 101 -5.94 -4.52 3.57
C PHE A 101 -6.24 -5.83 2.85
N TYR A 102 -7.23 -6.60 3.30
CA TYR A 102 -7.65 -7.81 2.62
C TYR A 102 -8.17 -7.53 1.21
N LEU A 103 -9.10 -6.58 1.08
CA LEU A 103 -9.77 -6.27 -0.18
C LEU A 103 -8.80 -5.76 -1.24
N TRP A 104 -7.96 -4.78 -0.88
CA TRP A 104 -6.87 -4.33 -1.74
C TRP A 104 -6.06 -5.55 -2.12
N ASN A 105 -5.39 -6.21 -1.17
CA ASN A 105 -4.39 -7.22 -1.49
C ASN A 105 -4.94 -8.40 -2.29
N ARG A 106 -6.24 -8.71 -2.20
CA ARG A 106 -6.91 -9.65 -3.11
C ARG A 106 -6.90 -9.18 -4.56
N CYS A 107 -7.26 -7.93 -4.83
CA CYS A 107 -7.06 -7.32 -6.13
C CYS A 107 -5.58 -7.38 -6.55
N PHE A 108 -4.65 -7.09 -5.64
CA PHE A 108 -3.21 -7.15 -5.96
C PHE A 108 -2.74 -8.53 -6.40
N GLY A 109 -3.06 -9.53 -5.59
CA GLY A 109 -2.54 -10.87 -5.75
C GLY A 109 -2.94 -11.42 -7.11
N ALA A 110 -4.20 -11.19 -7.49
CA ALA A 110 -4.74 -11.53 -8.79
C ALA A 110 -3.99 -10.80 -9.91
N ALA A 111 -4.00 -9.46 -9.88
CA ALA A 111 -3.43 -8.64 -10.94
C ALA A 111 -1.93 -8.88 -11.12
N ARG A 112 -1.19 -9.04 -10.03
CA ARG A 112 0.26 -9.26 -10.02
C ARG A 112 0.61 -10.65 -10.55
N ALA A 113 -0.10 -11.69 -10.12
CA ALA A 113 0.16 -13.05 -10.58
C ALA A 113 -0.14 -13.22 -12.07
N ASP A 114 -1.16 -12.52 -12.56
CA ASP A 114 -1.52 -12.51 -13.98
C ASP A 114 -0.51 -11.70 -14.82
N LEU A 115 -0.18 -10.47 -14.39
CA LEU A 115 0.79 -9.61 -15.10
C LEU A 115 2.17 -10.29 -15.24
N LEU A 116 2.64 -10.93 -14.17
CA LEU A 116 3.93 -11.61 -14.15
C LEU A 116 3.86 -13.06 -14.63
N ARG A 117 2.69 -13.50 -15.12
CA ARG A 117 2.43 -14.84 -15.67
C ARG A 117 2.96 -15.97 -14.77
N TRP A 118 2.72 -15.86 -13.46
CA TRP A 118 3.26 -16.80 -12.50
C TRP A 118 2.71 -18.21 -12.72
N SER A 119 3.63 -19.16 -12.89
CA SER A 119 3.32 -20.59 -12.88
C SER A 119 2.81 -21.04 -11.51
N TRP A 120 2.19 -22.22 -11.45
CA TRP A 120 1.75 -22.82 -10.19
C TRP A 120 2.88 -23.02 -9.18
N GLY A 121 4.09 -23.33 -9.63
CA GLY A 121 5.27 -23.42 -8.75
C GLY A 121 5.61 -22.09 -8.07
N HIS A 122 5.57 -20.97 -8.80
CA HIS A 122 5.77 -19.63 -8.23
C HIS A 122 4.68 -19.27 -7.22
N ARG A 123 3.43 -19.68 -7.49
CA ARG A 123 2.28 -19.45 -6.60
C ARG A 123 2.44 -20.26 -5.31
N ALA A 124 2.81 -21.53 -5.43
CA ALA A 124 3.07 -22.42 -4.29
C ALA A 124 4.23 -21.91 -3.42
N ALA A 125 5.36 -21.52 -4.02
CA ALA A 125 6.49 -20.96 -3.28
C ALA A 125 6.09 -19.70 -2.48
N ARG A 126 5.27 -18.82 -3.07
CA ARG A 126 4.77 -17.64 -2.35
C ARG A 126 3.78 -17.98 -1.25
N LEU A 127 2.89 -18.95 -1.47
CA LEU A 127 1.99 -19.45 -0.44
C LEU A 127 2.78 -19.97 0.77
N LEU A 128 3.83 -20.75 0.54
CA LEU A 128 4.67 -21.31 1.60
C LEU A 128 5.46 -20.22 2.35
N ALA A 129 5.93 -19.18 1.65
CA ALA A 129 6.63 -18.05 2.27
C ALA A 129 5.70 -17.04 2.97
N ALA A 130 4.40 -17.10 2.67
CA ALA A 130 3.42 -16.11 3.11
C ALA A 130 3.31 -15.93 4.63
N PRO A 131 3.34 -17.00 5.46
CA PRO A 131 3.23 -16.86 6.92
C PRO A 131 4.35 -16.03 7.56
N LEU A 132 5.50 -15.86 6.88
CA LEU A 132 6.61 -15.04 7.37
C LEU A 132 6.41 -13.54 7.12
N VAL A 133 5.53 -13.17 6.18
CA VAL A 133 5.37 -11.78 5.74
C VAL A 133 4.93 -10.83 6.86
N PRO A 134 3.93 -11.14 7.71
CA PRO A 134 3.54 -10.26 8.79
C PRO A 134 4.68 -9.95 9.76
N TRP A 135 5.49 -10.96 10.09
CA TRP A 135 6.63 -10.82 11.00
C TRP A 135 7.75 -9.96 10.40
N VAL A 136 8.07 -10.17 9.12
CA VAL A 136 9.07 -9.35 8.42
C VAL A 136 8.64 -7.90 8.33
N ARG A 137 7.35 -7.64 8.04
CA ARG A 137 6.81 -6.27 7.96
C ARG A 137 6.75 -5.59 9.33
N ALA A 138 6.33 -6.31 10.37
CA ALA A 138 6.36 -5.83 11.75
C ALA A 138 7.80 -5.49 12.20
N ALA A 139 8.77 -6.33 11.90
CA ALA A 139 10.18 -6.05 12.19
C ALA A 139 10.69 -4.81 11.44
N ARG A 140 10.32 -4.64 10.16
CA ARG A 140 10.66 -3.44 9.38
C ARG A 140 10.08 -2.16 9.99
N LEU A 141 8.86 -2.21 10.53
CA LEU A 141 8.26 -1.07 11.25
C LEU A 141 9.09 -0.70 12.48
N VAL A 142 9.52 -1.67 13.29
CA VAL A 142 10.35 -1.42 14.48
C VAL A 142 11.69 -0.83 14.07
N VAL A 143 12.36 -1.41 13.07
CA VAL A 143 13.64 -0.92 12.55
C VAL A 143 13.49 0.52 12.03
N PHE A 144 12.40 0.83 11.32
CA PHE A 144 12.08 2.18 10.89
C PHE A 144 11.92 3.14 12.07
N GLY A 145 11.16 2.75 13.11
CA GLY A 145 11.03 3.51 14.35
C GLY A 145 12.39 3.81 15.00
N VAL A 146 13.24 2.80 15.17
CA VAL A 146 14.57 2.97 15.79
C VAL A 146 15.49 3.91 14.99
N ARG A 147 15.46 3.81 13.66
CA ARG A 147 16.38 4.54 12.76
C ARG A 147 15.91 5.93 12.37
N ARG A 148 14.59 6.14 12.25
CA ARG A 148 14.03 7.36 11.64
C ARG A 148 13.00 8.07 12.50
N ARG A 149 12.30 7.36 13.40
CA ARG A 149 11.15 7.89 14.16
C ARG A 149 11.15 7.41 15.62
N ARG A 150 12.23 7.72 16.34
CA ARG A 150 12.40 7.30 17.75
C ARG A 150 11.30 7.86 18.65
N ASP A 151 10.76 9.02 18.29
CA ASP A 151 9.59 9.67 18.91
C ASP A 151 8.34 8.79 18.90
N LEU A 152 8.16 7.96 17.86
CA LEU A 152 7.00 7.07 17.71
C LEU A 152 7.29 5.61 18.05
N LEU A 153 8.52 5.25 18.41
CA LEU A 153 8.93 3.86 18.62
C LEU A 153 8.05 3.13 19.63
N GLY A 154 7.76 3.75 20.78
CA GLY A 154 6.88 3.17 21.80
C GLY A 154 5.44 2.93 21.31
N ARG A 155 4.95 3.78 20.38
CA ARG A 155 3.65 3.58 19.72
C ARG A 155 3.72 2.41 18.73
N TYR A 156 4.78 2.31 17.93
CA TYR A 156 4.96 1.22 16.98
C TYR A 156 5.10 -0.14 17.66
N VAL A 157 5.88 -0.24 18.75
CA VAL A 157 6.06 -1.48 19.51
C VAL A 157 4.74 -1.94 20.13
N ARG A 158 3.98 -1.03 20.75
CA ARG A 158 2.65 -1.36 21.32
C ARG A 158 1.63 -1.77 20.26
N ALA A 159 1.78 -1.28 19.03
CA ALA A 159 0.89 -1.62 17.93
C ALA A 159 1.26 -2.92 17.19
N LEU A 160 2.36 -3.60 17.55
CA LEU A 160 2.80 -4.82 16.86
C LEU A 160 1.72 -5.90 16.74
N PRO A 161 0.93 -6.22 17.80
CA PRO A 161 -0.16 -7.18 17.65
C PRO A 161 -1.17 -6.77 16.57
N ALA A 162 -1.55 -5.50 16.54
CA ALA A 162 -2.48 -4.97 15.54
C ALA A 162 -1.88 -5.00 14.12
N VAL A 163 -0.58 -4.69 13.98
CA VAL A 163 0.14 -4.77 12.69
C VAL A 163 0.20 -6.20 12.19
N ILE A 164 0.54 -7.17 13.06
CA ILE A 164 0.59 -8.59 12.68
C ILE A 164 -0.79 -9.06 12.20
N VAL A 165 -1.87 -8.68 12.90
CA VAL A 165 -3.24 -9.01 12.49
C VAL A 165 -3.57 -8.37 11.14
N ALA A 166 -3.35 -7.06 10.98
CA ALA A 166 -3.63 -6.35 9.73
C ALA A 166 -2.85 -6.93 8.53
N GLU A 167 -1.55 -7.20 8.71
CA GLU A 167 -0.70 -7.80 7.70
C GLU A 167 -1.08 -9.25 7.40
N SER A 168 -1.63 -9.99 8.37
CA SER A 168 -2.20 -11.32 8.14
C SER A 168 -3.43 -11.26 7.22
N TYR A 169 -4.28 -10.25 7.37
CA TYR A 169 -5.39 -10.00 6.44
C TYR A 169 -4.88 -9.60 5.05
N ALA A 170 -3.86 -8.74 4.98
CA ALA A 170 -3.22 -8.36 3.71
C ALA A 170 -2.68 -9.58 2.97
N ILE A 171 -1.88 -10.43 3.62
CA ILE A 171 -1.30 -11.60 2.97
C ILE A 171 -2.36 -12.63 2.60
N THR A 172 -3.39 -12.81 3.43
CA THR A 172 -4.54 -13.68 3.11
C THR A 172 -5.26 -13.18 1.86
N GLY A 173 -5.53 -11.88 1.76
CA GLY A 173 -6.06 -11.25 0.56
C GLY A 173 -5.19 -11.57 -0.65
N GLN A 174 -3.88 -11.34 -0.55
CA GLN A 174 -2.95 -11.61 -1.65
C GLN A 174 -2.92 -13.07 -2.09
N ILE A 175 -2.96 -14.03 -1.15
CA ILE A 175 -3.04 -15.47 -1.46
C ILE A 175 -4.35 -15.78 -2.19
N VAL A 176 -5.49 -15.35 -1.64
CA VAL A 176 -6.81 -15.61 -2.24
C VAL A 176 -6.89 -14.99 -3.63
N GLY A 177 -6.40 -13.76 -3.78
CA GLY A 177 -6.33 -13.07 -5.07
C GLY A 177 -5.48 -13.81 -6.08
N MET A 178 -4.29 -14.25 -5.66
CA MET A 178 -3.41 -15.05 -6.49
C MET A 178 -4.11 -16.35 -6.91
N LEU A 179 -4.63 -17.15 -5.98
CA LEU A 179 -5.14 -18.50 -6.29
C LEU A 179 -6.53 -18.51 -6.94
N MET A 180 -7.41 -17.59 -6.56
CA MET A 180 -8.84 -17.60 -6.90
C MET A 180 -9.29 -16.36 -7.68
N GLY A 181 -8.38 -15.42 -7.97
CA GLY A 181 -8.70 -14.17 -8.64
C GLY A 181 -9.35 -13.12 -7.73
N PRO A 182 -9.70 -11.94 -8.30
CA PRO A 182 -10.13 -10.79 -7.53
C PRO A 182 -11.56 -10.95 -6.97
N GLY A 183 -12.42 -11.75 -7.61
CA GLY A 183 -13.83 -11.88 -7.22
C GLY A 183 -14.54 -10.53 -7.15
N ALA A 184 -15.40 -10.34 -6.13
CA ALA A 184 -16.09 -9.09 -5.87
C ALA A 184 -15.24 -8.03 -5.13
N ALA A 185 -13.96 -8.33 -4.83
CA ALA A 185 -13.11 -7.43 -4.05
C ALA A 185 -12.92 -6.03 -4.67
N PRO A 186 -12.83 -5.84 -6.01
CA PRO A 186 -12.72 -4.50 -6.59
C PRO A 186 -13.89 -3.59 -6.24
N VAL A 187 -15.13 -4.09 -6.41
CA VAL A 187 -16.35 -3.33 -6.08
C VAL A 187 -16.42 -3.05 -4.58
N GLN A 188 -16.18 -4.07 -3.76
CA GLN A 188 -16.17 -3.93 -2.31
C GLN A 188 -15.09 -2.98 -1.78
N PHE A 189 -13.96 -2.88 -2.48
CA PHE A 189 -12.87 -1.96 -2.15
C PHE A 189 -13.23 -0.52 -2.49
N VAL A 190 -13.85 -0.28 -3.65
CA VAL A 190 -14.38 1.05 -4.01
C VAL A 190 -15.45 1.48 -3.00
N ASP A 191 -16.40 0.60 -2.65
CA ASP A 191 -17.41 0.89 -1.64
C ASP A 191 -16.78 1.15 -0.27
N TYR A 192 -15.70 0.46 0.06
CA TYR A 192 -14.92 0.71 1.27
C TYR A 192 -14.25 2.09 1.23
N GLU A 193 -13.61 2.48 0.12
CA GLU A 193 -12.91 3.77 0.00
C GLU A 193 -13.87 4.97 -0.05
N VAL A 194 -14.99 4.84 -0.76
CA VAL A 194 -16.00 5.90 -0.90
C VAL A 194 -16.98 5.92 0.28
N GLY A 195 -17.40 4.75 0.75
CA GLY A 195 -18.36 4.58 1.84
C GLY A 195 -17.74 4.77 3.22
N SER A 196 -16.42 4.70 3.35
CA SER A 196 -15.72 5.26 4.51
C SER A 196 -15.63 6.78 4.41
N TYR A 197 -16.78 7.45 4.28
CA TYR A 197 -16.90 8.85 4.70
C TYR A 197 -16.43 8.89 6.14
N ARG A 198 -15.17 9.30 6.29
CA ARG A 198 -14.46 9.58 7.53
C ARG A 198 -15.20 10.76 8.14
N THR A 199 -16.30 10.45 8.83
CA THR A 199 -17.26 11.44 9.31
C THR A 199 -16.55 12.40 10.25
N PRO A 200 -16.95 13.68 10.28
CA PRO A 200 -16.44 14.65 11.24
C PRO A 200 -16.58 14.20 12.71
N GLY A 201 -17.43 13.21 13.00
CA GLY A 201 -17.57 12.61 14.33
C GLY A 201 -16.37 11.76 14.79
N ASP A 202 -15.51 11.29 13.89
CA ASP A 202 -14.21 10.68 14.24
C ASP A 202 -13.09 11.75 14.39
N LEU A 203 -13.42 13.04 14.20
CA LEU A 203 -12.56 14.21 14.39
C LEU A 203 -12.84 14.98 15.71
N ALA A 204 -13.84 14.59 16.48
CA ALA A 204 -14.03 15.05 17.86
C ALA A 204 -13.10 14.34 18.83
#